data_AF-A0A950X7U8-F1
#
_entry.id   AF-A0A950X7U8-F1
#
_cell.length_a   1.000
_cell.length_b   1.000
_cell.length_c   1.000
_cell.angle_alpha   90.00
_cell.angle_beta   90.00
_cell.angle_gamma   90.00
#
_symmetry.space_group_name_H-M   'P 1'
#
loop_
_entity.id
_entity.type
_entity.pdbx_description
1 polymer ?
#
loop_
_entity_poly.entity_id
_entity_poly.type
_entity_poly.pdbx_seq_one_letter_code
_entity_poly.pdbx_strand_id
1 'polypeptide(L)'
;MKRAYQNRAVEKGAEAPGDQTIQISLPMAEVLSSLEQGLGELVRKVGRMFIECVLESEVEQIAGPRSCRTQTRQAYRWGIEQGSCLIDGQRVPIARPRIRECGGKELPLGTYQLFQQATPAEETVWSNIMRGLSMRDYKLVLQQFMDAYGLEKSTISERFVEASRKKLEALMSRSLQHLQICALLVDGTIFKGQHLVVAIGIDAFGKKVVLGLVQGATENAKVVSGLFEHLSERGLDFGQPRLYLIDGSRALRAAIERHAGEAAFIQRCQLHKIRNILPMCRIPINTGSSTSCGWPMLTPISVTPGRRCIDCMMN
;
A
#
# COMPACT_ATOMS: atom_id res chain seq x y z
N MET A 1 -0.71 0.22 22.97
CA MET A 1 0.27 0.45 24.06
C MET A 1 1.72 0.61 23.62
N LYS A 2 2.25 -0.14 22.62
CA LYS A 2 3.65 -0.02 22.19
C LYS A 2 4.03 1.34 21.54
N ARG A 3 3.12 1.97 20.78
CA ARG A 3 3.36 3.30 20.15
C ARG A 3 3.49 4.46 21.14
N ALA A 4 2.73 4.44 22.24
CA ALA A 4 2.78 5.50 23.25
C ALA A 4 4.09 5.49 24.07
N TYR A 5 4.70 4.32 24.25
CA TYR A 5 6.02 4.18 24.88
C TYR A 5 7.14 4.65 23.94
N GLN A 6 7.01 4.40 22.64
CA GLN A 6 7.96 4.85 21.62
C GLN A 6 8.00 6.39 21.52
N ASN A 7 6.83 7.05 21.50
CA ASN A 7 6.78 8.51 21.40
C ASN A 7 7.36 9.23 22.63
N ARG A 8 7.21 8.66 23.83
CA ARG A 8 7.75 9.25 25.07
C ARG A 8 9.27 9.14 25.21
N ALA A 9 9.89 8.20 24.48
CA ALA A 9 11.35 8.06 24.41
C ALA A 9 11.97 9.05 23.40
N VAL A 10 11.23 9.39 22.33
CA VAL A 10 11.65 10.40 21.35
C VAL A 10 11.72 11.80 21.98
N GLU A 11 10.77 12.15 22.85
CA GLU A 11 10.74 13.48 23.51
C GLU A 11 11.86 13.70 24.53
N LYS A 12 12.45 12.65 25.12
CA LYS A 12 13.55 12.76 26.09
C LYS A 12 14.95 12.66 25.47
N GLY A 13 15.06 12.25 24.21
CA GLY A 13 16.34 12.13 23.49
C GLY A 13 16.54 13.17 22.39
N ALA A 14 15.62 14.14 22.27
CA ALA A 14 15.62 15.17 21.23
C ALA A 14 16.06 16.55 21.75
N GLU A 15 17.01 16.60 22.69
CA GLU A 15 17.88 17.76 22.73
C GLU A 15 18.79 17.65 21.51
N ALA A 16 18.65 18.59 20.57
CA ALA A 16 19.47 18.64 19.37
C ALA A 16 20.94 18.52 19.78
N PRO A 17 21.71 17.59 19.17
CA PRO A 17 23.14 17.52 19.46
C PRO A 17 23.72 18.90 19.17
N GLY A 18 24.35 19.51 20.18
CA GLY A 18 25.03 20.80 20.04
C GLY A 18 26.00 20.78 18.86
N ASP A 19 26.42 21.97 18.40
CA ASP A 19 27.20 22.34 17.20
C ASP A 19 28.50 21.51 16.94
N GLN A 20 28.38 20.19 16.94
CA GLN A 20 29.46 19.22 16.82
C GLN A 20 29.56 18.79 15.37
N THR A 21 30.72 19.08 14.78
CA THR A 21 31.05 18.67 13.43
C THR A 21 31.38 17.18 13.40
N ILE A 22 30.64 16.41 12.61
CA ILE A 22 30.99 15.01 12.32
C ILE A 22 31.94 15.00 11.12
N GLN A 23 33.18 14.58 11.34
CA GLN A 23 34.17 14.44 10.27
C GLN A 23 34.33 12.98 9.89
N ILE A 24 34.18 12.67 8.60
CA ILE A 24 34.39 11.33 8.04
C ILE A 24 35.61 11.39 7.12
N SER A 25 36.63 10.62 7.47
CA SER A 25 37.81 10.41 6.65
C SER A 25 37.64 9.16 5.79
N LEU A 26 37.60 9.34 4.47
CA LEU A 26 37.51 8.25 3.49
C LEU A 26 38.82 8.15 2.72
N PRO A 27 39.59 7.06 2.86
CA PRO A 27 40.81 6.89 2.08
C PRO A 27 40.47 6.71 0.60
N MET A 28 41.22 7.37 -0.28
CA MET A 28 40.89 7.42 -1.71
C MET A 28 40.87 6.03 -2.37
N ALA A 29 41.74 5.13 -1.93
CA ALA A 29 41.76 3.75 -2.43
C ALA A 29 40.41 3.04 -2.20
N GLU A 30 39.75 3.27 -1.06
CA GLU A 30 38.46 2.67 -0.75
C GLU A 30 37.32 3.29 -1.56
N VAL A 31 37.39 4.60 -1.83
CA VAL A 31 36.40 5.30 -2.66
C VAL A 31 36.47 4.77 -4.10
N LEU A 32 37.68 4.65 -4.66
CA LEU A 32 37.89 4.13 -6.02
C LEU A 32 37.41 2.69 -6.13
N SER A 33 37.77 1.83 -5.16
CA SER A 33 37.28 0.45 -5.09
C SER A 33 35.75 0.37 -5.05
N SER A 34 35.09 1.22 -4.26
CA SER A 34 33.62 1.25 -4.21
C SER A 34 33.00 1.78 -5.49
N LEU A 35 33.64 2.75 -6.17
CA LEU A 35 33.17 3.28 -7.46
C LEU A 35 33.28 2.25 -8.58
N GLU A 36 34.32 1.42 -8.60
CA GLU A 36 34.46 0.31 -9.57
C GLU A 36 33.32 -0.70 -9.45
N GLN A 37 32.76 -0.88 -8.25
CA GLN A 37 31.60 -1.73 -7.99
C GLN A 37 30.26 -1.01 -8.25
N GLY A 38 30.30 0.32 -8.38
CA GLY A 38 29.16 1.18 -8.69
C GLY A 38 28.91 2.26 -7.64
N LEU A 39 28.32 3.38 -8.08
CA LEU A 39 28.06 4.54 -7.21
C LEU A 39 27.20 4.19 -5.98
N GLY A 40 26.23 3.29 -6.13
CA GLY A 40 25.39 2.84 -5.01
C GLY A 40 26.17 2.17 -3.88
N GLU A 41 27.25 1.43 -4.19
CA GLU A 41 28.09 0.81 -3.16
C GLU A 41 28.88 1.86 -2.38
N LEU A 42 29.40 2.88 -3.07
CA LEU A 42 30.02 4.02 -2.40
C LEU A 42 29.04 4.72 -1.46
N VAL A 43 27.82 5.01 -1.93
CA VAL A 43 26.79 5.67 -1.11
C VAL A 43 26.44 4.84 0.13
N ARG A 44 26.27 3.52 -0.02
CA ARG A 44 26.01 2.61 1.11
C ARG A 44 27.16 2.59 2.11
N LYS A 45 28.40 2.52 1.62
CA LYS A 45 29.59 2.50 2.48
C LYS A 45 29.77 3.81 3.25
N VAL A 46 29.67 4.94 2.56
CA VAL A 46 29.76 6.28 3.17
C VAL A 46 28.61 6.49 4.16
N GLY A 47 27.39 6.12 3.78
CA GLY A 47 26.22 6.21 4.66
C GLY A 47 26.37 5.35 5.91
N ARG A 48 26.94 4.14 5.79
CA ARG A 48 27.20 3.26 6.94
C ARG A 48 28.21 3.91 7.89
N MET A 49 29.33 4.40 7.37
CA MET A 49 30.34 5.08 8.17
C MET A 49 29.75 6.31 8.87
N PHE A 50 28.93 7.08 8.16
CA PHE A 50 28.24 8.24 8.73
C PHE A 50 27.34 7.86 9.91
N ILE A 51 26.47 6.86 9.74
CA ILE A 51 25.58 6.40 10.81
C ILE A 51 26.39 5.89 12.01
N GLU A 52 27.40 5.06 11.79
CA GLU A 52 28.25 4.53 12.87
C GLU A 52 28.98 5.66 13.63
N CYS A 53 29.47 6.70 12.93
CA CYS A 53 30.06 7.89 13.54
C CYS A 53 29.04 8.68 14.38
N VAL A 54 27.82 8.89 13.88
CA VAL A 54 26.78 9.62 14.61
C VAL A 54 26.38 8.86 15.89
N LEU A 55 26.22 7.53 15.79
CA LEU A 55 25.90 6.69 16.95
C LEU A 55 27.02 6.69 18.00
N GLU A 56 28.27 6.66 17.58
CA GLU A 56 29.42 6.74 18.49
C GLU A 56 29.49 8.11 19.18
N SER A 57 29.18 9.20 18.46
CA SER A 57 29.11 10.55 19.02
C SER A 57 28.01 10.68 20.09
N GLU A 58 26.81 10.14 19.83
CA GLU A 58 25.73 10.10 20.82
C GLU A 58 26.14 9.30 22.07
N VAL A 59 26.81 8.16 21.88
CA VAL A 59 27.32 7.36 23.00
C VAL A 59 28.39 8.10 23.80
N GLU A 60 29.26 8.84 23.14
CA GLU A 60 30.28 9.65 23.80
C GLU A 60 29.65 10.78 24.63
N GLN A 61 28.55 11.39 24.17
CA GLN A 61 27.82 12.37 24.96
C GLN A 61 27.19 11.76 26.23
N ILE A 62 26.66 10.54 26.15
CA ILE A 62 25.96 9.90 27.26
C ILE A 62 26.91 9.20 28.25
N ALA A 63 27.89 8.46 27.73
CA ALA A 63 28.79 7.61 28.53
C ALA A 63 30.21 8.20 28.71
N GLY A 64 30.53 9.27 27.97
CA GLY A 64 31.86 9.87 27.94
C GLY A 64 32.83 9.23 26.94
N PRO A 65 34.03 9.82 26.79
CA PRO A 65 35.06 9.34 25.87
C PRO A 65 35.55 7.93 26.21
N ARG A 66 36.00 7.21 25.18
CA ARG A 66 36.53 5.84 25.35
C ARG A 66 37.71 5.84 26.32
N SER A 67 37.72 4.86 27.22
CA SER A 67 38.85 4.58 28.12
C SER A 67 39.22 5.68 29.14
N CYS A 68 38.43 6.74 29.26
CA CYS A 68 38.65 7.80 30.25
C CYS A 68 37.73 7.61 31.47
N ARG A 69 38.30 7.50 32.68
CA ARG A 69 37.50 7.42 33.93
C ARG A 69 36.90 8.79 34.27
N THR A 70 35.57 8.87 34.26
CA THR A 70 34.82 10.06 34.67
C THR A 70 34.10 9.78 36.00
N GLN A 71 34.16 10.71 36.95
CA GLN A 71 33.61 10.52 38.30
C GLN A 71 32.07 10.64 38.36
N THR A 72 31.44 11.29 37.38
CA THR A 72 29.98 11.50 37.28
C THR A 72 29.40 10.77 36.06
N ARG A 73 29.54 9.45 35.98
CA ARG A 73 28.98 8.66 34.86
C ARG A 73 27.52 8.31 35.11
N GLN A 74 26.66 8.63 34.15
CA GLN A 74 25.25 8.23 34.15
C GLN A 74 25.04 6.86 33.48
N ALA A 75 25.91 6.50 32.53
CA ALA A 75 25.85 5.24 31.81
C ALA A 75 27.27 4.70 31.49
N TYR A 76 27.34 3.41 31.15
CA TYR A 76 28.54 2.71 30.70
C TYR A 76 28.31 2.00 29.37
N ARG A 77 29.38 1.90 28.57
CA ARG A 77 29.41 1.12 27.33
C ARG A 77 29.37 -0.37 27.68
N TRP A 78 28.43 -1.11 27.09
CA TRP A 78 28.15 -2.52 27.42
C TRP A 78 28.47 -3.49 26.27
N GLY A 79 28.73 -2.99 25.07
CA GLY A 79 29.13 -3.81 23.93
C GLY A 79 28.58 -3.30 22.61
N ILE A 80 28.55 -4.17 21.61
CA ILE A 80 28.05 -3.89 20.26
C ILE A 80 26.98 -4.94 19.92
N GLU A 81 25.90 -4.49 19.30
CA GLU A 81 24.85 -5.31 18.69
C GLU A 81 24.91 -5.18 17.16
N GLN A 82 24.63 -6.26 16.43
CA GLN A 82 24.44 -6.18 14.99
C GLN A 82 23.04 -5.61 14.70
N GLY A 83 23.00 -4.32 14.38
CA GLY A 83 21.80 -3.61 13.94
C GLY A 83 21.71 -3.53 12.42
N SER A 84 20.68 -2.85 11.93
CA SER A 84 20.58 -2.56 10.49
C SER A 84 19.86 -1.24 10.25
N CYS A 85 20.30 -0.50 9.23
CA CYS A 85 19.71 0.77 8.80
C CYS A 85 19.42 0.74 7.29
N LEU A 86 18.45 1.54 6.86
CA LEU A 86 18.12 1.67 5.46
C LEU A 86 18.99 2.76 4.84
N ILE A 87 19.84 2.41 3.87
CA ILE A 87 20.74 3.33 3.17
C ILE A 87 20.54 3.10 1.68
N ASP A 88 20.16 4.15 0.96
CA ASP A 88 19.89 4.07 -0.48
C ASP A 88 18.91 2.92 -0.81
N GLY A 89 17.88 2.76 0.04
CA GLY A 89 16.87 1.70 -0.04
C GLY A 89 17.36 0.28 0.25
N GLN A 90 18.64 0.05 0.58
CA GLN A 90 19.14 -1.25 1.06
C GLN A 90 19.18 -1.33 2.57
N ARG A 91 18.90 -2.52 3.13
CA ARG A 91 19.15 -2.79 4.55
C ARG A 91 20.63 -3.12 4.74
N VAL A 92 21.39 -2.16 5.26
CA VAL A 92 22.82 -2.29 5.51
C VAL A 92 23.02 -2.69 6.97
N PRO A 93 23.79 -3.75 7.27
CA PRO A 93 24.14 -4.11 8.65
C PRO A 93 25.04 -3.04 9.25
N ILE A 94 24.76 -2.65 10.49
CA ILE A 94 25.54 -1.66 11.22
C ILE A 94 25.92 -2.15 12.61
N ALA A 95 27.13 -1.80 13.04
CA ALA A 95 27.59 -2.08 14.40
C ALA A 95 26.98 -1.06 15.36
N ARG A 96 25.90 -1.44 16.06
CA ARG A 96 25.20 -0.57 17.00
C ARG A 96 25.84 -0.65 18.38
N PRO A 97 26.41 0.44 18.91
CA PRO A 97 26.88 0.48 20.30
C PRO A 97 25.73 0.32 21.30
N ARG A 98 25.98 -0.38 22.41
CA ARG A 98 25.03 -0.55 23.52
C ARG A 98 25.52 0.21 24.73
N ILE A 99 24.62 0.96 25.35
CA ILE A 99 24.84 1.68 26.60
C ILE A 99 23.86 1.20 27.67
N ARG A 100 24.35 1.10 28.90
CA ARG A 100 23.54 0.76 30.07
C ARG A 100 23.70 1.83 31.13
N GLU A 101 22.58 2.22 31.73
CA GLU A 101 22.57 3.11 32.87
C GLU A 101 23.19 2.42 34.09
N CYS A 102 23.71 3.20 35.05
CA CYS A 102 24.20 2.68 36.33
C CYS A 102 23.16 1.82 37.08
N GLY A 103 21.86 2.01 36.82
CA GLY A 103 20.75 1.17 37.33
C GLY A 103 20.52 -0.15 36.59
N GLY A 104 21.38 -0.53 35.64
CA GLY A 104 21.35 -1.83 34.95
C GLY A 104 20.40 -1.93 33.74
N LYS A 105 19.63 -0.88 33.44
CA LYS A 105 18.75 -0.83 32.27
C LYS A 105 19.53 -0.40 31.02
N GLU A 106 19.21 -1.03 29.90
CA GLU A 106 19.75 -0.63 28.59
C GLU A 106 19.06 0.64 28.09
N LEU A 107 19.85 1.62 27.68
CA LEU A 107 19.35 2.89 27.15
C LEU A 107 19.33 2.80 25.61
N PRO A 108 18.17 3.01 24.96
CA PRO A 108 18.13 3.09 23.51
C PRO A 108 18.78 4.38 23.01
N LEU A 109 19.48 4.30 21.88
CA LEU A 109 20.02 5.47 21.17
C LEU A 109 18.90 6.13 20.36
N GLY A 110 18.66 7.42 20.59
CA GLY A 110 17.65 8.22 19.89
C GLY A 110 17.98 8.34 18.40
N THR A 111 19.26 8.55 18.06
CA THR A 111 19.68 8.70 16.67
C THR A 111 19.48 7.41 15.86
N TYR A 112 19.70 6.24 16.48
CA TYR A 112 19.43 4.95 15.84
C TYR A 112 17.94 4.79 15.50
N GLN A 113 17.05 5.25 16.38
CA GLN A 113 15.61 5.21 16.13
C GLN A 113 15.23 6.13 14.97
N LEU A 114 15.83 7.31 14.87
CA LEU A 114 15.62 8.24 13.75
C LEU A 114 16.06 7.62 12.42
N PHE A 115 17.23 6.99 12.36
CA PHE A 115 17.69 6.30 11.15
C PHE A 115 16.82 5.09 10.76
N GLN A 116 16.13 4.46 11.71
CA GLN A 116 15.13 3.43 11.38
C GLN A 116 13.82 3.99 10.81
N GLN A 117 13.54 5.28 11.04
CA GLN A 117 12.34 5.97 10.56
C GLN A 117 12.59 6.69 9.22
N ALA A 118 13.84 7.06 8.92
CA ALA A 118 14.24 7.68 7.66
C ALA A 118 13.90 6.76 6.47
N THR A 119 12.94 7.19 5.65
CA THR A 119 12.30 6.38 4.61
C THR A 119 12.44 7.06 3.24
N PRO A 120 12.69 6.30 2.16
CA PRO A 120 12.34 6.74 0.81
C PRO A 120 10.84 7.06 0.77
N ALA A 121 10.43 8.10 0.04
CA ALA A 121 9.04 8.53 -0.02
C ALA A 121 8.08 7.35 -0.32
N GLU A 122 7.29 6.94 0.68
CA GLU A 122 6.30 5.86 0.57
C GLU A 122 5.36 6.07 -0.64
N GLU A 123 5.14 7.33 -1.01
CA GLU A 123 4.32 7.77 -2.13
C GLU A 123 4.93 7.47 -3.51
N THR A 124 6.26 7.54 -3.65
CA THR A 124 6.97 7.20 -4.89
C THR A 124 6.96 5.69 -5.13
N VAL A 125 7.16 4.90 -4.08
CA VAL A 125 7.07 3.43 -4.16
C VAL A 125 5.63 3.02 -4.47
N TRP A 126 4.64 3.60 -3.78
CA TRP A 126 3.23 3.34 -4.04
C TRP A 126 2.80 3.67 -5.47
N SER A 127 3.10 4.88 -5.96
CA SER A 127 2.65 5.34 -7.27
C SER A 127 3.24 4.50 -8.40
N ASN A 128 4.50 4.11 -8.28
CA ASN A 128 5.18 3.29 -9.27
C ASN A 128 4.75 1.80 -9.21
N ILE A 129 4.46 1.24 -8.03
CA ILE A 129 3.86 -0.10 -7.92
C ILE A 129 2.44 -0.12 -8.51
N MET A 130 1.62 0.89 -8.24
CA MET A 130 0.26 0.99 -8.82
C MET A 130 0.29 1.08 -10.35
N ARG A 131 1.27 1.80 -10.92
CA ARG A 131 1.48 1.87 -12.38
C ARG A 131 1.94 0.54 -12.99
N GLY A 132 2.61 -0.31 -12.20
CA GLY A 132 3.16 -1.60 -12.62
C GLY A 132 2.25 -2.82 -12.42
N LEU A 133 1.13 -2.67 -11.71
CA LEU A 133 0.20 -3.76 -11.35
C LEU A 133 -0.91 -4.01 -12.38
N SER A 134 -0.60 -3.93 -13.67
CA SER A 134 -1.33 -4.79 -14.61
C SER A 134 -1.04 -6.23 -14.20
N MET A 135 -2.06 -7.10 -14.12
CA MET A 135 -2.07 -8.45 -13.49
C MET A 135 -0.95 -9.43 -13.92
N ARG A 136 -0.06 -9.05 -14.83
CA ARG A 136 1.00 -9.86 -15.42
C ARG A 136 2.43 -9.48 -14.98
N ASP A 137 2.68 -8.24 -14.51
CA ASP A 137 4.05 -7.70 -14.46
C ASP A 137 4.59 -7.33 -13.06
N TYR A 138 3.95 -7.81 -12.00
CA TYR A 138 4.39 -7.54 -10.63
C TYR A 138 5.87 -7.91 -10.37
N LYS A 139 6.35 -9.00 -10.97
CA LYS A 139 7.74 -9.44 -10.82
C LYS A 139 8.74 -8.50 -11.50
N LEU A 140 8.39 -7.97 -12.67
CA LEU A 140 9.26 -7.08 -13.46
C LEU A 140 9.42 -5.73 -12.76
N VAL A 141 8.32 -5.22 -12.23
CA VAL A 141 8.26 -3.98 -11.46
C VAL A 141 9.07 -4.13 -10.19
N LEU A 142 8.88 -5.24 -9.45
CA LEU A 142 9.70 -5.56 -8.29
C LEU A 142 11.18 -5.59 -8.62
N GLN A 143 11.60 -6.22 -9.73
CA GLN A 143 13.01 -6.24 -10.15
C GLN A 143 13.56 -4.84 -10.40
N GLN A 144 12.84 -3.99 -11.13
CA GLN A 144 13.25 -2.60 -11.35
C GLN A 144 13.40 -1.81 -10.04
N PHE A 145 12.57 -2.09 -9.03
CA PHE A 145 12.72 -1.48 -7.71
C PHE A 145 13.89 -2.02 -6.89
N MET A 146 14.15 -3.34 -6.98
CA MET A 146 15.33 -3.93 -6.35
C MET A 146 16.61 -3.38 -6.98
N ASP A 147 16.61 -3.11 -8.29
CA ASP A 147 17.79 -2.59 -9.00
C ASP A 147 17.98 -1.09 -8.78
N ALA A 148 16.90 -0.30 -8.81
CA ALA A 148 16.96 1.17 -8.71
C ALA A 148 17.09 1.69 -7.27
N TYR A 149 16.53 0.96 -6.29
CA TYR A 149 16.53 1.36 -4.88
C TYR A 149 17.16 0.29 -3.98
N GLY A 150 17.72 -0.77 -4.54
CA GLY A 150 18.40 -1.81 -3.77
C GLY A 150 17.52 -2.58 -2.76
N LEU A 151 16.21 -2.36 -2.75
CA LEU A 151 15.31 -2.89 -1.72
C LEU A 151 15.21 -4.42 -1.80
N GLU A 152 15.23 -5.10 -0.65
CA GLU A 152 14.93 -6.53 -0.62
C GLU A 152 13.45 -6.81 -0.90
N LYS A 153 13.15 -7.91 -1.60
CA LYS A 153 11.78 -8.35 -1.91
C LYS A 153 10.85 -8.43 -0.69
N SER A 154 11.38 -8.89 0.45
CA SER A 154 10.68 -8.96 1.74
C SER A 154 10.27 -7.57 2.23
N THR A 155 11.20 -6.63 2.22
CA THR A 155 11.00 -5.24 2.64
C THR A 155 9.99 -4.53 1.73
N ILE A 156 10.07 -4.70 0.41
CA ILE A 156 9.09 -4.12 -0.53
C ILE A 156 7.70 -4.68 -0.25
N SER A 157 7.58 -6.00 -0.06
CA SER A 157 6.30 -6.66 0.20
C SER A 157 5.68 -6.19 1.52
N GLU A 158 6.44 -6.13 2.60
CA GLU A 158 5.96 -5.68 3.91
C GLU A 158 5.50 -4.21 3.86
N ARG A 159 6.31 -3.34 3.23
CA ARG A 159 5.99 -1.91 3.10
C ARG A 159 4.82 -1.66 2.18
N PHE A 160 4.71 -2.40 1.09
CA PHE A 160 3.55 -2.35 0.20
C PHE A 160 2.27 -2.78 0.93
N VAL A 161 2.33 -3.87 1.71
CA VAL A 161 1.20 -4.35 2.51
C VAL A 161 0.79 -3.29 3.54
N GLU A 162 1.75 -2.67 4.23
CA GLU A 162 1.46 -1.64 5.23
C GLU A 162 0.88 -0.37 4.61
N ALA A 163 1.46 0.12 3.51
CA ALA A 163 0.93 1.28 2.78
C ALA A 163 -0.46 1.00 2.19
N SER A 164 -0.66 -0.21 1.63
CA SER A 164 -1.97 -0.67 1.13
C SER A 164 -2.99 -0.72 2.25
N ARG A 165 -2.62 -1.25 3.42
CA ARG A 165 -3.49 -1.35 4.59
C ARG A 165 -3.95 0.02 5.05
N LYS A 166 -3.03 0.98 5.22
CA LYS A 166 -3.39 2.36 5.61
C LYS A 166 -4.33 3.02 4.60
N LYS A 167 -4.07 2.87 3.29
CA LYS A 167 -4.93 3.45 2.24
C LYS A 167 -6.30 2.78 2.18
N LEU A 168 -6.33 1.46 2.34
CA LEU A 168 -7.58 0.71 2.41
C LEU A 168 -8.39 1.12 3.64
N GLU A 169 -7.76 1.23 4.80
CA GLU A 169 -8.39 1.69 6.05
C GLU A 169 -8.95 3.10 5.89
N ALA A 170 -8.20 4.02 5.29
CA ALA A 170 -8.68 5.36 4.97
C ALA A 170 -9.90 5.33 4.01
N LEU A 171 -9.87 4.46 3.00
CA LEU A 171 -10.97 4.31 2.05
C LEU A 171 -12.23 3.70 2.72
N MET A 172 -12.05 2.75 3.64
CA MET A 172 -13.13 2.09 4.38
C MET A 172 -13.70 2.93 5.54
N SER A 173 -12.93 3.89 6.08
CA SER A 173 -13.36 4.71 7.24
C SER A 173 -13.83 6.12 6.87
N ARG A 174 -13.50 6.64 5.68
CA ARG A 174 -13.89 8.01 5.30
C ARG A 174 -15.41 8.23 5.33
N SER A 175 -15.83 9.43 5.74
CA SER A 175 -17.22 9.87 5.66
C SER A 175 -17.71 9.92 4.21
N LEU A 176 -18.97 9.53 4.02
CA LEU A 176 -19.69 9.56 2.73
C LEU A 176 -20.80 10.63 2.72
N GLN A 177 -21.02 11.35 3.83
CA GLN A 177 -22.12 12.31 3.99
C GLN A 177 -22.14 13.43 2.94
N HIS A 178 -20.96 13.87 2.50
CA HIS A 178 -20.82 14.95 1.53
C HIS A 178 -20.91 14.50 0.06
N LEU A 179 -20.99 13.19 -0.18
CA LEU A 179 -21.03 12.65 -1.54
C LEU A 179 -22.47 12.56 -2.03
N GLN A 180 -22.79 13.36 -3.04
CA GLN A 180 -24.07 13.26 -3.76
C GLN A 180 -23.98 12.14 -4.78
N ILE A 181 -24.32 10.92 -4.37
CA ILE A 181 -24.31 9.74 -5.23
C ILE A 181 -25.65 9.62 -5.96
N CYS A 182 -25.63 9.55 -7.29
CA CYS A 182 -26.82 9.38 -8.12
C CYS A 182 -27.08 7.91 -8.47
N ALA A 183 -26.01 7.13 -8.67
CA ALA A 183 -26.10 5.70 -8.97
C ALA A 183 -25.09 4.88 -8.17
N LEU A 184 -25.49 3.68 -7.76
CA LEU A 184 -24.66 2.72 -7.05
C LEU A 184 -24.47 1.46 -7.90
N LEU A 185 -23.23 1.17 -8.25
CA LEU A 185 -22.84 -0.07 -8.92
C LEU A 185 -22.32 -1.02 -7.85
N VAL A 186 -22.88 -2.23 -7.81
CA VAL A 186 -22.42 -3.28 -6.91
C VAL A 186 -22.07 -4.50 -7.74
N ASP A 187 -20.80 -4.90 -7.67
CA ASP A 187 -20.25 -5.99 -8.47
C ASP A 187 -19.48 -6.98 -7.60
N GLY A 188 -19.58 -8.25 -7.96
CA GLY A 188 -18.94 -9.38 -7.30
C GLY A 188 -17.83 -9.97 -8.17
N THR A 189 -16.64 -10.13 -7.59
CA THR A 189 -15.47 -10.74 -8.23
C THR A 189 -15.07 -12.00 -7.49
N ILE A 190 -14.72 -13.07 -8.20
CA ILE A 190 -13.89 -14.13 -7.59
C ILE A 190 -12.41 -13.76 -7.77
N PHE A 191 -11.68 -13.66 -6.67
CA PHE A 191 -10.23 -13.49 -6.65
C PHE A 191 -9.61 -14.58 -5.78
N LYS A 192 -8.75 -15.43 -6.37
CA LYS A 192 -8.07 -16.55 -5.69
C LYS A 192 -9.02 -17.44 -4.86
N GLY A 193 -10.21 -17.74 -5.40
CA GLY A 193 -11.22 -18.57 -4.73
C GLY A 193 -12.03 -17.88 -3.65
N GLN A 194 -11.88 -16.56 -3.47
CA GLN A 194 -12.65 -15.75 -2.54
C GLN A 194 -13.52 -14.74 -3.29
N HIS A 195 -14.71 -14.46 -2.78
CA HIS A 195 -15.60 -13.46 -3.36
C HIS A 195 -15.25 -12.08 -2.80
N LEU A 196 -15.01 -11.11 -3.67
CA LEU A 196 -14.82 -9.71 -3.35
C LEU A 196 -15.98 -8.93 -3.93
N VAL A 197 -16.78 -8.28 -3.08
CA VAL A 197 -17.86 -7.40 -3.52
C VAL A 197 -17.41 -5.96 -3.38
N VAL A 198 -17.60 -5.18 -4.43
CA VAL A 198 -17.22 -3.76 -4.47
C VAL A 198 -18.45 -2.91 -4.75
N ALA A 199 -18.61 -1.83 -3.97
CA ALA A 199 -19.61 -0.80 -4.18
C ALA A 199 -18.94 0.46 -4.74
N ILE A 200 -19.40 0.90 -5.91
CA ILE A 200 -18.93 2.10 -6.60
C ILE A 200 -20.10 3.07 -6.77
N GLY A 201 -19.97 4.27 -6.24
CA GLY A 201 -20.90 5.35 -6.46
C GLY A 201 -20.52 6.16 -7.70
N ILE A 202 -21.52 6.63 -8.44
CA ILE A 202 -21.39 7.68 -9.44
C ILE A 202 -21.93 8.96 -8.81
N ASP A 203 -21.09 9.98 -8.70
CA ASP A 203 -21.51 11.28 -8.16
C ASP A 203 -22.37 12.08 -9.17
N ALA A 204 -22.90 13.21 -8.72
CA ALA A 204 -23.68 14.13 -9.56
C ALA A 204 -22.91 14.69 -10.77
N PHE A 205 -21.58 14.60 -10.76
CA PHE A 205 -20.70 15.04 -11.85
C PHE A 205 -20.29 13.87 -12.77
N GLY A 206 -20.80 12.66 -12.55
CA GLY A 206 -20.47 11.47 -13.32
C GLY A 206 -19.14 10.81 -12.94
N LYS A 207 -18.47 11.27 -11.87
CA LYS A 207 -17.23 10.69 -11.38
C LYS A 207 -17.51 9.43 -10.58
N LYS A 208 -16.76 8.37 -10.90
CA LYS A 208 -16.81 7.09 -10.19
C LYS A 208 -15.99 7.18 -8.91
N VAL A 209 -16.60 6.78 -7.81
CA VAL A 209 -16.03 6.84 -6.47
C VAL A 209 -16.21 5.48 -5.81
N VAL A 210 -15.11 4.82 -5.46
CA VAL A 210 -15.17 3.54 -4.73
C VAL A 210 -15.65 3.81 -3.31
N LEU A 211 -16.84 3.32 -2.95
CA LEU A 211 -17.44 3.58 -1.64
C LEU A 211 -17.00 2.55 -0.61
N GLY A 212 -16.93 1.28 -1.00
CA GLY A 212 -16.65 0.18 -0.09
C GLY A 212 -16.25 -1.09 -0.81
N LEU A 213 -15.55 -1.97 -0.11
CA LEU A 213 -15.26 -3.32 -0.56
C LEU A 213 -15.32 -4.28 0.62
N VAL A 214 -15.83 -5.49 0.37
CA VAL A 214 -15.92 -6.54 1.38
C VAL A 214 -15.49 -7.87 0.77
N GLN A 215 -14.76 -8.65 1.56
CA GLN A 215 -14.33 -10.00 1.23
C GLN A 215 -15.29 -11.00 1.88
N GLY A 216 -15.76 -11.98 1.11
CA GLY A 216 -16.67 -13.02 1.56
C GLY A 216 -16.32 -14.39 0.97
N ALA A 217 -16.79 -15.45 1.63
CA ALA A 217 -16.62 -16.82 1.14
C ALA A 217 -17.62 -17.19 0.02
N THR A 218 -18.75 -16.48 -0.07
CA THR A 218 -19.80 -16.65 -1.08
C THR A 218 -20.48 -15.30 -1.33
N GLU A 219 -21.21 -15.15 -2.45
CA GLU A 219 -22.12 -14.00 -2.71
C GLU A 219 -23.37 -14.05 -1.82
N ASN A 220 -23.18 -14.29 -0.52
CA ASN A 220 -24.29 -14.40 0.42
C ASN A 220 -24.85 -13.00 0.69
N ALA A 221 -26.18 -12.90 0.74
CA ALA A 221 -26.89 -11.66 1.06
C ALA A 221 -26.40 -11.02 2.37
N LYS A 222 -25.86 -11.81 3.31
CA LYS A 222 -25.23 -11.32 4.55
C LYS A 222 -24.00 -10.44 4.30
N VAL A 223 -23.11 -10.83 3.36
CA VAL A 223 -21.88 -10.10 3.04
C VAL A 223 -22.21 -8.73 2.45
N VAL A 224 -23.20 -8.71 1.55
CA VAL A 224 -23.67 -7.48 0.89
C VAL A 224 -24.43 -6.59 1.88
N SER A 225 -25.24 -7.19 2.76
CA SER A 225 -25.95 -6.43 3.81
C SER A 225 -24.96 -5.76 4.75
N GLY A 226 -23.94 -6.49 5.22
CA GLY A 226 -22.88 -5.89 6.05
C GLY A 226 -22.11 -4.78 5.35
N LEU A 227 -21.90 -4.88 4.02
CA LEU A 227 -21.33 -3.78 3.24
C LEU A 227 -22.23 -2.55 3.24
N PHE A 228 -23.54 -2.71 3.05
CA PHE A 228 -24.49 -1.58 3.05
C PHE A 228 -24.69 -0.96 4.44
N GLU A 229 -24.71 -1.77 5.50
CA GLU A 229 -24.67 -1.30 6.89
C GLU A 229 -23.44 -0.41 7.10
N HIS A 230 -22.25 -0.88 6.71
CA HIS A 230 -21.01 -0.08 6.80
C HIS A 230 -21.07 1.22 5.99
N LEU A 231 -21.71 1.21 4.82
CA LEU A 231 -21.89 2.45 4.02
C LEU A 231 -22.87 3.41 4.70
N SER A 232 -23.93 2.88 5.31
CA SER A 232 -24.93 3.67 6.03
C SER A 232 -24.35 4.33 7.28
N GLU A 233 -23.56 3.59 8.06
CA GLU A 233 -22.84 4.10 9.23
C GLU A 233 -21.89 5.26 8.87
N ARG A 234 -21.32 5.22 7.66
CA ARG A 234 -20.45 6.27 7.13
C ARG A 234 -21.22 7.45 6.53
N GLY A 235 -22.54 7.41 6.57
CA GLY A 235 -23.43 8.50 6.16
C GLY A 235 -23.93 8.44 4.73
N LEU A 236 -23.91 7.26 4.09
CA LEU A 236 -24.67 7.05 2.85
C LEU A 236 -26.14 6.86 3.19
N ASP A 237 -26.96 7.86 2.88
CA ASP A 237 -28.40 7.84 3.14
C ASP A 237 -29.15 6.99 2.11
N PHE A 238 -29.50 5.75 2.44
CA PHE A 238 -30.25 4.84 1.55
C PHE A 238 -31.71 5.24 1.32
N GLY A 239 -32.27 6.19 2.08
CA GLY A 239 -33.63 6.70 1.88
C GLY A 239 -33.78 7.60 0.66
N GLN A 240 -32.67 8.11 0.12
CA GLN A 240 -32.70 8.89 -1.12
C GLN A 240 -32.88 7.98 -2.33
N PRO A 241 -33.82 8.31 -3.24
CA PRO A 241 -34.04 7.57 -4.47
C PRO A 241 -32.79 7.52 -5.35
N ARG A 242 -32.30 6.32 -5.66
CA ARG A 242 -31.09 6.13 -6.49
C ARG A 242 -31.20 4.92 -7.41
N LEU A 243 -30.42 4.96 -8.49
CA LEU A 243 -30.26 3.84 -9.41
C LEU A 243 -29.24 2.84 -8.87
N TYR A 244 -29.63 1.58 -8.72
CA TYR A 244 -28.76 0.49 -8.32
C TYR A 244 -28.51 -0.44 -9.52
N LEU A 245 -27.24 -0.56 -9.93
CA LEU A 245 -26.80 -1.37 -11.05
C LEU A 245 -26.12 -2.65 -10.54
N ILE A 246 -26.72 -3.80 -10.82
CA ILE A 246 -26.26 -5.12 -10.35
C ILE A 246 -26.19 -6.15 -11.48
N ASP A 247 -25.41 -7.22 -11.31
CA ASP A 247 -25.35 -8.38 -12.23
C ASP A 247 -26.63 -9.27 -12.20
N GLY A 248 -27.65 -8.88 -11.41
CA GLY A 248 -28.89 -9.63 -11.31
C GLY A 248 -28.84 -10.81 -10.34
N SER A 249 -27.82 -10.86 -9.47
CA SER A 249 -27.80 -11.73 -8.29
C SER A 249 -29.05 -11.48 -7.43
N ARG A 250 -29.75 -12.57 -7.09
CA ARG A 250 -30.94 -12.51 -6.20
C ARG A 250 -30.57 -12.02 -4.81
N ALA A 251 -29.39 -12.38 -4.33
CA ALA A 251 -28.87 -11.94 -3.03
C ALA A 251 -28.60 -10.43 -3.01
N LEU A 252 -28.00 -9.89 -4.08
CA LEU A 252 -27.79 -8.43 -4.21
C LEU A 252 -29.12 -7.68 -4.25
N ARG A 253 -30.08 -8.15 -5.05
CA ARG A 253 -31.41 -7.53 -5.12
C ARG A 253 -32.08 -7.48 -3.75
N ALA A 254 -32.15 -8.62 -3.05
CA ALA A 254 -32.79 -8.67 -1.73
C ALA A 254 -32.10 -7.80 -0.68
N ALA A 255 -30.76 -7.68 -0.75
CA ALA A 255 -30.01 -6.78 0.13
C ALA A 255 -30.33 -5.30 -0.16
N ILE A 256 -30.43 -4.92 -1.44
CA ILE A 256 -30.78 -3.55 -1.83
C ILE A 256 -32.20 -3.21 -1.39
N GLU A 257 -33.17 -4.08 -1.68
CA GLU A 257 -34.57 -3.90 -1.29
C GLU A 257 -34.73 -3.75 0.24
N ARG A 258 -33.92 -4.47 1.03
CA ARG A 258 -33.92 -4.34 2.50
C ARG A 258 -33.43 -2.98 3.00
N HIS A 259 -32.41 -2.40 2.38
CA HIS A 259 -31.77 -1.18 2.88
C HIS A 259 -32.39 0.09 2.32
N ALA A 260 -32.73 0.08 1.03
CA ALA A 260 -33.24 1.25 0.31
C ALA A 260 -34.75 1.20 0.04
N GLY A 261 -35.41 0.05 0.21
CA GLY A 261 -36.87 -0.06 0.06
C GLY A 261 -37.38 0.53 -1.26
N GLU A 262 -38.39 1.40 -1.18
CA GLU A 262 -39.00 2.07 -2.33
C GLU A 262 -38.06 3.06 -3.04
N ALA A 263 -36.99 3.51 -2.38
CA ALA A 263 -35.98 4.38 -2.97
C ALA A 263 -34.99 3.60 -3.89
N ALA A 264 -35.12 2.28 -3.98
CA ALA A 264 -34.27 1.44 -4.81
C ALA A 264 -34.79 1.27 -6.25
N PHE A 265 -34.23 2.04 -7.20
CA PHE A 265 -34.43 1.76 -8.62
C PHE A 265 -33.41 0.71 -9.09
N ILE A 266 -33.80 -0.56 -9.15
CA ILE A 266 -32.87 -1.65 -9.47
C ILE A 266 -32.86 -1.93 -10.98
N GLN A 267 -31.69 -1.75 -11.60
CA GLN A 267 -31.42 -2.06 -12.99
C GLN A 267 -30.37 -3.17 -13.10
N ARG A 268 -30.58 -4.13 -14.02
CA ARG A 268 -29.53 -5.10 -14.34
C ARG A 268 -28.48 -4.47 -15.25
N CYS A 269 -27.21 -4.77 -14.97
CA CYS A 269 -26.09 -4.31 -15.78
C CYS A 269 -26.16 -4.96 -17.17
N GLN A 270 -26.34 -4.13 -18.20
CA GLN A 270 -26.42 -4.58 -19.60
C GLN A 270 -25.12 -5.24 -20.06
N LEU A 271 -23.98 -4.73 -19.60
CA LEU A 271 -22.68 -5.31 -19.95
C LEU A 271 -22.51 -6.73 -19.43
N HIS A 272 -22.92 -7.01 -18.19
CA HIS A 272 -22.90 -8.39 -17.71
C HIS A 272 -23.90 -9.27 -18.46
N LYS A 273 -25.08 -8.74 -18.78
CA LYS A 273 -26.07 -9.47 -19.59
C LYS A 273 -25.52 -9.84 -20.98
N ILE A 274 -24.86 -8.90 -21.66
CA ILE A 274 -24.21 -9.11 -22.96
C ILE A 274 -23.10 -10.17 -22.81
N ARG A 275 -22.22 -10.05 -21.82
CA ARG A 275 -21.15 -11.04 -21.57
C ARG A 275 -21.68 -12.43 -21.23
N ASN A 276 -22.84 -12.53 -20.59
CA ASN A 276 -23.47 -13.81 -20.29
C ASN A 276 -24.09 -14.46 -21.55
N ILE A 277 -24.55 -13.64 -22.50
CA ILE A 277 -25.20 -14.11 -23.74
C ILE A 277 -24.17 -14.44 -24.84
N LEU A 278 -23.14 -13.61 -25.04
CA LEU A 278 -22.19 -13.77 -26.14
C LEU A 278 -21.54 -15.17 -26.26
N PRO A 279 -21.14 -15.84 -25.17
CA PRO A 279 -20.61 -17.20 -25.24
C PRO A 279 -21.65 -18.25 -25.63
N MET A 280 -22.92 -18.01 -25.28
CA MET A 280 -24.05 -18.89 -25.63
C MET A 280 -24.45 -18.72 -27.09
N CYS A 281 -24.31 -17.51 -27.64
CA CYS A 281 -24.47 -17.21 -29.05
C CYS A 281 -23.21 -17.57 -29.86
N ARG A 282 -22.72 -18.82 -29.74
CA ARG A 282 -21.92 -19.40 -30.83
C ARG A 282 -22.89 -19.80 -31.94
N ILE A 283 -23.21 -18.85 -32.82
CA ILE A 283 -23.62 -19.23 -34.17
C ILE A 283 -22.42 -19.97 -34.75
N PRO A 284 -22.51 -21.25 -35.12
CA PRO A 284 -21.46 -21.87 -35.91
C PRO A 284 -21.38 -21.05 -37.19
N ILE A 285 -20.31 -20.27 -37.35
CA ILE A 285 -19.98 -19.67 -38.64
C ILE A 285 -19.60 -20.87 -39.51
N ASN A 286 -20.59 -21.43 -40.19
CA ASN A 286 -20.35 -22.48 -41.16
C ASN A 286 -19.59 -21.80 -42.30
N THR A 287 -18.26 -21.90 -42.29
CA THR A 287 -17.40 -21.51 -43.40
C THR A 287 -17.62 -22.52 -44.52
N GLY A 288 -18.74 -22.38 -45.22
CA GLY A 288 -19.18 -23.37 -46.20
C GLY A 288 -20.57 -23.07 -46.73
N SER A 289 -20.71 -21.95 -47.44
CA SER A 289 -21.54 -21.77 -48.64
C SER A 289 -22.00 -20.31 -48.76
N SER A 290 -21.68 -19.74 -49.90
CA SER A 290 -22.16 -18.45 -50.38
C SER A 290 -23.68 -18.40 -50.35
N THR A 291 -24.27 -17.60 -49.46
CA THR A 291 -25.54 -16.93 -49.76
C THR A 291 -25.57 -15.57 -49.06
N SER A 292 -25.82 -14.57 -49.87
CA SER A 292 -25.96 -13.17 -49.51
C SER A 292 -27.14 -12.95 -48.57
N CYS A 293 -26.87 -12.54 -47.34
CA CYS A 293 -27.87 -11.88 -46.49
C CYS A 293 -27.25 -10.60 -45.93
N GLY A 294 -27.71 -9.47 -46.47
CA GLY A 294 -27.25 -8.13 -46.14
C GLY A 294 -27.65 -7.72 -44.73
N TRP A 295 -26.70 -7.81 -43.80
CA TRP A 295 -26.73 -7.07 -42.55
C TRP A 295 -25.61 -6.03 -42.59
N PRO A 296 -25.88 -4.76 -42.29
CA PRO A 296 -24.86 -3.72 -42.32
C PRO A 296 -23.76 -4.05 -41.30
N MET A 297 -22.52 -4.05 -41.77
CA MET A 297 -21.29 -4.10 -40.98
C MET A 297 -21.35 -3.05 -39.87
N LEU A 298 -21.73 -3.46 -38.67
CA LEU A 298 -21.30 -2.79 -37.45
C LEU A 298 -19.88 -3.29 -37.19
N THR A 299 -18.93 -2.37 -37.28
CA THR A 299 -17.53 -2.57 -36.93
C THR A 299 -17.41 -3.35 -35.62
N PRO A 300 -16.61 -4.42 -35.55
CA PRO A 300 -16.46 -5.18 -34.32
C PRO A 300 -15.78 -4.28 -33.28
N ILE A 301 -16.55 -3.86 -32.28
CA ILE A 301 -15.97 -3.36 -31.03
C ILE A 301 -15.17 -4.54 -30.47
N SER A 302 -13.85 -4.41 -30.44
CA SER A 302 -12.94 -5.40 -29.89
C SER A 302 -13.14 -5.51 -28.38
N VAL A 303 -14.14 -6.29 -27.97
CA VAL A 303 -14.31 -6.68 -26.57
C VAL A 303 -13.25 -7.73 -26.28
N THR A 304 -12.14 -7.30 -25.70
CA THR A 304 -11.08 -8.20 -25.23
C THR A 304 -11.65 -9.15 -24.16
N PRO A 305 -11.51 -10.48 -24.32
CA PRO A 305 -11.95 -11.44 -23.31
C PRO A 305 -11.14 -11.21 -22.03
N GLY A 306 -11.83 -11.02 -20.90
CA GLY A 306 -11.22 -10.97 -19.57
C GLY A 306 -11.26 -9.63 -18.82
N ARG A 307 -11.83 -8.55 -19.39
CA ARG A 307 -12.10 -7.30 -18.65
C ARG A 307 -13.50 -7.32 -18.04
N ARG A 308 -13.63 -7.06 -16.74
CA ARG A 308 -14.92 -6.85 -16.05
C ARG A 308 -15.47 -5.44 -16.29
N CYS A 309 -16.68 -5.15 -15.82
CA CYS A 309 -17.30 -3.83 -15.99
C CYS A 309 -16.49 -2.76 -15.28
N ILE A 310 -16.01 -3.08 -14.08
CA ILE A 310 -15.02 -2.27 -13.35
C ILE A 310 -13.79 -1.98 -14.24
N ASP A 311 -13.24 -2.97 -14.94
CA ASP A 311 -12.03 -2.81 -15.75
C ASP A 311 -12.25 -2.05 -17.08
N CYS A 312 -13.50 -1.99 -17.58
CA CYS A 312 -13.88 -1.16 -18.74
C CYS A 312 -14.31 0.26 -18.34
N MET A 313 -14.63 0.48 -17.06
CA MET A 313 -15.18 1.74 -16.56
C MET A 313 -14.19 2.57 -15.73
N MET A 314 -13.01 2.04 -15.42
CA MET A 314 -11.92 2.77 -14.75
C MET A 314 -11.00 3.57 -15.70
N ASN A 315 -11.29 3.57 -17.01
CA ASN A 315 -10.71 4.52 -17.96
C ASN A 315 -11.60 5.76 -18.11
#